data_AF-A0A953LK80-F1
#
_entry.id   AF-A0A953LK80-F1
#
_cell.length_a   1.000
_cell.length_b   1.000
_cell.length_c   1.000
_cell.angle_alpha   90.00
_cell.angle_beta   90.00
_cell.angle_gamma   90.00
#
_symmetry.space_group_name_H-M   'P 1'
#
loop_
_entity.id
_entity.type
_entity.pdbx_description
1 polymer ?
#
loop_
_entity_poly.entity_id
_entity_poly.type
_entity_poly.pdbx_seq_one_letter_code
_entity_poly.pdbx_strand_id
1 'polypeptide(L)' 'MKEQMLLEGFAVEDFQRDLIGWFEKEQRDLPWRKDNDPYKVWVSEIMLQQTKVDTVI' A
#
# COMPACT_ATOMS: atom_id res chain seq x y z
N MET A 1 4.64 25.12 -6.23
CA MET A 1 5.97 25.65 -5.84
C MET A 1 6.30 25.56 -4.35
N LYS A 2 5.33 25.39 -3.41
CA LYS A 2 5.65 25.21 -1.97
C LYS A 2 5.97 23.76 -1.56
N GLU A 3 5.42 22.76 -2.24
CA GLU A 3 5.58 21.34 -1.86
C GLU A 3 7.00 20.80 -2.08
N GLN A 4 7.71 21.28 -3.12
CA GLN A 4 9.09 20.87 -3.39
C GLN A 4 10.07 21.31 -2.28
N MET A 5 9.77 22.39 -1.53
CA MET A 5 10.62 22.84 -0.42
C MET A 5 10.47 21.98 0.85
N LEU A 6 9.39 21.20 1.00
CA LEU A 6 9.17 20.36 2.19
C LEU A 6 9.99 19.07 2.20
N LEU A 7 10.54 18.67 1.05
CA LEU A 7 11.33 17.45 0.91
C LEU A 7 12.84 17.71 0.88
N GLU A 8 13.28 18.98 0.93
CA GLU A 8 14.69 19.32 1.06
C GLU A 8 15.21 18.85 2.43
N GLY A 9 15.83 17.67 2.45
CA GLY A 9 16.37 17.03 3.65
C GLY A 9 15.60 15.80 4.15
N PHE A 10 14.56 15.36 3.44
CA PHE A 10 13.90 14.09 3.78
C PHE A 10 14.75 12.90 3.29
N ALA A 11 15.09 12.00 4.19
CA ALA A 11 15.83 10.77 3.88
C ALA A 11 14.90 9.75 3.19
N VAL A 12 14.65 9.96 1.89
CA VAL A 12 13.72 9.13 1.09
C VAL A 12 14.11 7.66 1.13
N GLU A 13 15.40 7.36 0.98
CA GLU A 13 15.93 6.00 0.90
C GLU A 13 15.76 5.25 2.22
N ASP A 14 16.09 5.90 3.34
CA ASP A 14 15.91 5.33 4.67
C ASP A 14 14.43 5.10 4.99
N PHE A 15 13.57 6.07 4.66
CA PHE A 15 12.13 5.93 4.82
C PHE A 15 11.56 4.75 4.01
N GLN A 16 11.95 4.62 2.74
CA GLN A 16 11.51 3.51 1.89
C GLN A 16 11.94 2.17 2.48
N ARG A 17 13.20 2.06 2.91
CA ARG A 17 13.73 0.83 3.51
C ARG A 17 12.97 0.47 4.79
N ASP A 18 12.74 1.44 5.67
CA ASP A 18 12.06 1.22 6.94
C ASP A 18 10.58 0.84 6.71
N LEU A 19 9.91 1.50 5.76
CA LEU A 19 8.52 1.21 5.40
C LEU A 19 8.37 -0.18 4.79
N ILE A 20 9.24 -0.55 3.84
CA ILE A 20 9.22 -1.88 3.21
C ILE A 20 9.52 -2.95 4.27
N GLY A 21 10.54 -2.75 5.10
CA GLY A 21 10.92 -3.70 6.15
C GLY A 21 9.84 -3.89 7.21
N TRP A 22 9.05 -2.86 7.53
CA TRP A 22 7.85 -2.99 8.35
C TRP A 22 6.75 -3.74 7.62
N PHE A 23 6.47 -3.38 6.36
CA PHE A 23 5.39 -4.00 5.58
C PHE A 23 5.60 -5.50 5.39
N GLU A 24 6.83 -5.95 5.14
CA GLU A 24 7.15 -7.38 5.03
C GLU A 24 6.82 -8.16 6.31
N LYS A 25 6.97 -7.53 7.48
CA LYS A 25 6.73 -8.14 8.80
C LYS A 25 5.26 -8.08 9.23
N GLU A 26 4.59 -6.96 8.96
CA GLU A 26 3.28 -6.63 9.56
C GLU A 26 2.12 -6.66 8.54
N GLN A 27 2.38 -6.99 7.28
CA GLN A 27 1.31 -7.08 6.28
C GLN A 27 0.23 -8.09 6.71
N ARG A 28 -1.03 -7.66 6.55
CA ARG A 28 -2.19 -8.52 6.77
C ARG A 28 -2.33 -9.53 5.63
N ASP A 29 -2.72 -10.75 5.96
CA ASP A 29 -3.13 -11.75 4.98
C ASP A 29 -4.48 -11.34 4.38
N LEU A 30 -4.48 -10.96 3.10
CA LEU A 30 -5.69 -10.58 2.37
C LEU A 30 -5.84 -11.50 1.15
N PRO A 31 -7.02 -12.07 0.89
CA PRO A 31 -7.21 -13.04 -0.20
C PRO A 31 -6.72 -12.54 -1.57
N TRP A 32 -6.93 -11.25 -1.84
CA TRP A 32 -6.52 -10.60 -3.09
C TRP A 32 -5.04 -10.23 -3.19
N ARG A 33 -4.24 -10.45 -2.13
CA ARG A 33 -2.78 -10.29 -2.16
C ARG A 33 -2.03 -11.62 -2.38
N LYS A 34 -2.74 -12.74 -2.49
CA LYS A 34 -2.14 -14.08 -2.62
C LYS A 34 -1.62 -14.38 -4.03
N ASP A 35 -2.15 -13.70 -5.03
CA ASP A 35 -1.71 -13.81 -6.41
C ASP A 35 -1.65 -12.42 -7.07
N ASN A 36 -0.93 -12.33 -8.18
CA ASN A 36 -0.76 -11.09 -8.94
C ASN A 36 -1.67 -11.06 -10.18
N ASP A 37 -2.85 -11.68 -10.11
CA ASP A 37 -3.81 -11.65 -11.22
C ASP A 37 -4.35 -10.23 -11.40
N PRO A 38 -4.09 -9.56 -12.56
CA PRO A 38 -4.54 -8.19 -12.80
C PRO A 38 -6.05 -8.01 -12.64
N TYR A 39 -6.84 -9.05 -12.97
CA TYR A 39 -8.28 -9.01 -12.80
C TYR A 39 -8.68 -8.97 -11.33
N LYS A 40 -8.08 -9.83 -10.50
CA LYS A 40 -8.37 -9.87 -9.06
C LYS A 40 -7.92 -8.61 -8.35
N VAL A 41 -6.74 -8.07 -8.72
CA VAL A 41 -6.26 -6.78 -8.22
C VAL A 41 -7.28 -5.70 -8.54
N TRP A 42 -7.70 -5.57 -9.80
CA TRP A 42 -8.66 -4.55 -10.21
C TRP A 42 -10.01 -4.65 -9.49
N VAL A 43 -10.58 -5.86 -9.37
CA VAL A 43 -11.84 -6.08 -8.65
C VAL A 43 -11.72 -5.65 -7.19
N SER A 44 -10.60 -5.98 -6.54
CA SER A 44 -10.35 -5.64 -5.14
C SER A 44 -10.27 -4.13 -4.92
N GLU A 45 -9.60 -3.41 -5.81
CA GLU A 45 -9.52 -1.95 -5.75
C GLU A 45 -10.91 -1.29 -5.89
N ILE A 46 -11.74 -1.75 -6.82
CA ILE A 46 -13.11 -1.23 -7.00
C ILE A 46 -14.00 -1.51 -5.79
N MET A 47 -13.88 -2.70 -5.19
CA MET A 47 -14.64 -3.05 -3.97
C MET A 47 -14.20 -2.18 -2.77
N LEU A 48 -12.89 -1.97 -2.59
CA LEU A 48 -12.32 -1.22 -1.47
C LEU A 48 -12.53 0.30 -1.58
N GLN A 49 -12.84 0.84 -2.76
CA GLN A 49 -13.27 2.22 -2.90
C GLN A 49 -14.65 2.49 -2.26
N GLN A 50 -15.52 1.48 -2.22
CA GLN A 50 -16.90 1.60 -1.75
C GLN A 50 -17.15 0.97 -0.38
N THR A 51 -16.22 0.11 0.09
CA THR A 51 -16.40 -0.70 1.31
C THR A 51 -15.11 -0.78 2.13
N LYS A 52 -15.23 -1.19 3.40
CA LYS A 52 -14.06 -1.43 4.26
C LYS A 52 -13.47 -2.81 3.99
N VAL A 53 -12.17 -2.97 4.25
CA VAL A 53 -11.46 -4.26 4.12
C VAL A 53 -12.19 -5.40 4.82
N ASP A 54 -12.68 -5.18 6.05
CA ASP A 54 -13.38 -6.19 6.85
C ASP A 54 -14.72 -6.65 6.25
N THR A 55 -15.27 -5.91 5.26
CA THR A 55 -16.53 -6.22 4.58
C THR A 55 -16.30 -7.02 3.28
N VAL A 56 -15.08 -7.02 2.75
CA VAL A 56 -14.70 -7.72 1.50
C VAL A 56 -14.09 -9.10 1.78
N ILE A 57 -13.62 -9.33 3.02
CA ILE A 57 -13.05 -10.62 3.47
C ILE A 57 -14.16 -11.64 3.72
#